data_AF-A0A376CKC9-F1
#
_entry.id   AF-A0A376CKC9-F1
#
_cell.length_a   1.000
_cell.length_b   1.000
_cell.length_c   1.000
_cell.angle_alpha   90.00
_cell.angle_beta   90.00
_cell.angle_gamma   90.00
#
_symmetry.space_group_name_H-M   'P 1'
#
loop_
_entity.id
_entity.type
_entity.pdbx_description
1 polymer ?
#
loop_
_entity_poly.entity_id
_entity_poly.type
_entity_poly.pdbx_seq_one_letter_code
_entity_poly.pdbx_strand_id
1 'polypeptide(L)'
;MPTSQLLIGIVEVKSRELTVLSGSHDASEAWVVVRDDDATAGYHHLTGWGSAEALIDSALQATAGASTARAWSKDGGADINATVVICTVGTNPLLPRAVEAVLGQEHARFELIVVDNAPTTGRVPAALSTIEDPRLRIIDAPQAGLSHARNAGVDAARGEIIAFTDDDAQVHPGWLGAMLDVFAADQADRADQAIGAVTGPVFPAELKHESQRFFEARGGFPKTLEPTVWTAGQPTEQASRLGVPGDGGPLFPVATARVGAGVSMAFRRHVLAQVGPFDTRLGAGTQTCGGEDLDSFARVLRLGYEVVTTPDAVVHHVHRRDFDGLMKQTYGDGAGMAALLTKSVLTHPAALFTLARRVPAIARRVAPGSERITGTEPGVPPELTRNEVRGFLRGPWLFLAEALQQRRLRR
;
A
#
# COMPACT_ATOMS: atom_id res chain seq x y z
N MET A 1 -11.21 -31.80 -1.75
CA MET A 1 -11.01 -31.50 -3.18
C MET A 1 -9.75 -30.67 -3.28
N PRO A 2 -8.80 -30.94 -4.19
CA PRO A 2 -7.74 -29.97 -4.42
C PRO A 2 -8.44 -28.69 -4.88
N THR A 3 -8.29 -27.61 -4.10
CA THR A 3 -8.69 -26.26 -4.50
C THR A 3 -8.10 -26.04 -5.90
N SER A 4 -8.94 -25.70 -6.88
CA SER A 4 -8.44 -25.37 -8.22
C SER A 4 -7.33 -24.34 -8.04
N GLN A 5 -6.15 -24.63 -8.57
CA GLN A 5 -5.03 -23.71 -8.41
C GLN A 5 -5.36 -22.48 -9.22
N LEU A 6 -5.61 -21.36 -8.53
CA LEU A 6 -5.84 -20.07 -9.15
C LEU A 6 -4.51 -19.53 -9.70
N LEU A 7 -4.53 -18.98 -10.91
CA LEU A 7 -3.38 -18.32 -11.52
C LEU A 7 -3.40 -16.81 -11.23
N ILE A 8 -2.26 -16.28 -10.80
CA ILE A 8 -1.99 -14.84 -10.76
C ILE A 8 -0.98 -14.53 -11.85
N GLY A 9 -1.28 -13.56 -12.70
CA GLY A 9 -0.37 -13.19 -13.78
C GLY A 9 -0.54 -11.77 -14.31
N ILE A 10 0.36 -11.42 -15.22
CA ILE A 10 0.36 -10.17 -15.97
C ILE A 10 0.25 -10.52 -17.45
N VAL A 11 -0.68 -9.88 -18.16
CA VAL A 11 -0.86 -10.02 -19.60
C VAL A 11 -0.43 -8.73 -20.28
N GLU A 12 0.54 -8.84 -21.19
CA GLU A 12 1.00 -7.72 -22.02
C GLU A 12 0.21 -7.63 -23.32
N VAL A 13 -0.40 -6.47 -23.59
CA VAL A 13 -1.29 -6.25 -24.74
C VAL A 13 -0.53 -6.38 -26.06
N LYS A 14 0.66 -5.78 -26.17
CA LYS A 14 1.41 -5.72 -27.43
C LYS A 14 2.15 -7.00 -27.76
N SER A 15 2.89 -7.56 -26.80
CA SER A 15 3.65 -8.79 -27.01
C SER A 15 2.76 -10.03 -26.96
N ARG A 16 1.54 -9.91 -26.38
CA ARG A 16 0.65 -11.03 -26.09
C ARG A 16 1.34 -12.10 -25.23
N GLU A 17 2.09 -11.65 -24.23
CA GLU A 17 2.78 -12.53 -23.30
C GLU A 17 2.03 -12.59 -21.96
N LEU A 18 2.00 -13.78 -21.37
CA LEU A 18 1.51 -14.02 -20.03
C LEU A 18 2.69 -14.32 -19.11
N THR A 19 2.97 -13.41 -18.18
CA THR A 19 3.89 -13.66 -17.07
C THR A 19 3.11 -14.26 -15.90
N VAL A 20 3.43 -15.50 -15.53
CA VAL A 20 2.81 -16.17 -14.39
C VAL A 20 3.59 -15.85 -13.12
N LEU A 21 2.93 -15.21 -12.15
CA LEU A 21 3.50 -14.89 -10.84
C LEU A 21 3.26 -16.01 -9.83
N SER A 22 2.10 -16.66 -9.92
CA SER A 22 1.72 -17.79 -9.06
C SER A 22 0.67 -18.66 -9.74
N GLY A 23 0.64 -19.95 -9.40
CA GLY A 23 -0.32 -20.91 -9.95
C GLY A 23 0.29 -21.74 -11.07
N SER A 24 -0.57 -22.33 -11.89
CA SER A 24 -0.18 -23.16 -13.05
C SER A 24 -0.92 -22.68 -14.29
N HIS A 25 -0.34 -22.90 -15.47
CA HIS A 25 -1.03 -22.69 -16.76
C HIS A 25 -2.27 -23.58 -16.92
N ASP A 26 -2.35 -24.69 -16.17
CA ASP A 26 -3.50 -25.60 -16.14
C ASP A 26 -4.62 -25.14 -15.18
N ALA A 27 -4.46 -23.96 -14.57
CA ALA A 27 -5.50 -23.33 -13.76
C ALA A 27 -6.78 -23.10 -14.56
N SER A 28 -7.94 -23.14 -13.88
CA SER A 28 -9.26 -22.85 -14.46
C SER A 28 -9.82 -21.49 -14.05
N GLU A 29 -9.12 -20.76 -13.18
CA GLU A 29 -9.50 -19.49 -12.56
C GLU A 29 -8.27 -18.59 -12.36
N ALA A 30 -8.33 -17.33 -12.78
CA ALA A 30 -7.17 -16.44 -12.84
C ALA A 30 -7.53 -15.01 -12.50
N TRP A 31 -6.64 -14.36 -11.76
CA TRP A 31 -6.59 -12.91 -11.68
C TRP A 31 -5.42 -12.40 -12.49
N VAL A 32 -5.70 -11.51 -13.44
CA VAL A 32 -4.69 -10.96 -14.35
C VAL A 32 -4.70 -9.45 -14.33
N VAL A 33 -3.52 -8.86 -14.16
CA VAL A 33 -3.29 -7.44 -14.49
C VAL A 33 -2.99 -7.36 -15.98
N VAL A 34 -3.70 -6.50 -16.71
CA VAL A 34 -3.47 -6.28 -18.14
C VAL A 34 -2.70 -4.99 -18.31
N ARG A 35 -1.60 -5.07 -19.04
CA ARG A 35 -0.63 -4.00 -19.25
C ARG A 35 -0.55 -3.67 -20.74
N ASP A 36 -0.60 -2.38 -21.08
CA ASP A 36 -0.35 -1.87 -22.42
C ASP A 36 0.89 -0.97 -22.33
N ASP A 37 2.06 -1.57 -22.61
CA ASP A 37 3.37 -1.03 -22.24
C ASP A 37 3.43 -0.65 -20.74
N ASP A 38 3.53 0.64 -20.47
CA ASP A 38 3.71 1.22 -19.15
C ASP A 38 2.40 1.51 -18.44
N ALA A 39 1.27 1.39 -19.14
CA ALA A 39 -0.05 1.66 -18.60
C ALA A 39 -0.75 0.39 -18.13
N THR A 40 -1.31 0.43 -16.92
CA THR A 40 -2.27 -0.58 -16.45
C THR A 40 -3.60 -0.33 -17.13
N ALA A 41 -4.02 -1.28 -17.97
CA ALA A 41 -5.23 -1.21 -18.77
C ALA A 41 -6.41 -1.95 -18.12
N GLY A 42 -6.14 -2.94 -17.26
CA GLY A 42 -7.20 -3.68 -16.57
C GLY A 42 -6.71 -4.58 -15.44
N TYR A 43 -7.66 -5.05 -14.62
CA TYR A 43 -7.44 -6.11 -13.65
C TYR A 43 -8.70 -6.99 -13.63
N HIS A 44 -8.57 -8.24 -14.05
CA HIS A 44 -9.72 -9.09 -14.36
C HIS A 44 -9.66 -10.43 -13.63
N HIS A 45 -10.82 -10.85 -13.14
CA HIS A 45 -11.06 -12.23 -12.74
C HIS A 45 -11.65 -12.99 -13.93
N LEU A 46 -10.92 -14.00 -14.40
CA LEU A 46 -11.29 -14.81 -15.56
C LEU A 46 -11.46 -16.27 -15.13
N THR A 47 -12.29 -17.01 -15.85
CA THR A 47 -12.55 -18.43 -15.61
C THR A 47 -12.77 -19.17 -16.94
N GLY A 48 -12.51 -20.47 -16.96
CA GLY A 48 -13.01 -21.35 -18.03
C GLY A 48 -12.26 -21.23 -19.37
N TRP A 49 -10.99 -20.84 -19.36
CA TRP A 49 -10.15 -20.91 -20.55
C TRP A 49 -9.56 -22.33 -20.72
N GLY A 50 -9.31 -22.73 -21.98
CA GLY A 50 -8.74 -24.03 -22.31
C GLY A 50 -7.23 -24.03 -22.56
N SER A 51 -6.60 -22.86 -22.63
CA SER A 51 -5.15 -22.69 -22.88
C SER A 51 -4.67 -21.30 -22.44
N ALA A 52 -3.35 -21.14 -22.30
CA ALA A 52 -2.76 -19.82 -21.99
C ALA A 52 -3.10 -18.75 -23.05
N GLU A 53 -3.12 -19.13 -24.34
CA GLU A 53 -3.53 -18.24 -25.44
C GLU A 53 -4.99 -17.75 -25.26
N ALA A 54 -5.90 -18.65 -24.89
CA ALA A 54 -7.31 -18.31 -24.66
C ALA A 54 -7.50 -17.41 -23.42
N LEU A 55 -6.66 -17.58 -22.38
CA LEU A 55 -6.63 -16.68 -21.24
C LEU A 55 -6.20 -15.27 -21.66
N ILE A 56 -5.13 -15.16 -22.46
CA ILE A 56 -4.66 -13.88 -23.00
C ILE A 56 -5.77 -13.21 -23.81
N ASP A 57 -6.40 -13.93 -24.75
CA ASP A 57 -7.51 -13.38 -25.53
C ASP A 57 -8.67 -12.89 -24.66
N SER A 58 -9.04 -13.65 -23.63
CA SER A 58 -10.09 -13.27 -22.70
C SER A 58 -9.74 -12.01 -21.93
N ALA A 59 -8.48 -11.88 -21.49
CA ALA A 59 -8.00 -10.69 -20.78
C ALA A 59 -7.98 -9.44 -21.67
N LEU A 60 -7.55 -9.59 -22.92
CA LEU A 60 -7.53 -8.50 -23.90
C LEU A 60 -8.95 -8.07 -24.28
N GLN A 61 -9.86 -9.04 -24.47
CA GLN A 61 -11.26 -8.75 -24.76
C GLN A 61 -11.95 -8.03 -23.60
N ALA A 62 -11.70 -8.46 -22.35
CA ALA A 62 -12.23 -7.80 -21.15
C ALA A 62 -11.70 -6.37 -20.97
N THR A 63 -10.57 -6.05 -21.59
CA THR A 63 -9.91 -4.73 -21.52
C THR A 63 -10.29 -3.81 -22.69
N ALA A 64 -10.93 -4.33 -23.73
CA ALA A 64 -11.27 -3.57 -24.93
C ALA A 64 -12.16 -2.35 -24.60
N GLY A 65 -11.57 -1.15 -24.69
CA GLY A 65 -12.24 0.13 -24.40
C GLY A 65 -11.96 0.74 -23.01
N ALA A 66 -11.05 0.17 -22.21
CA ALA A 66 -10.85 0.56 -20.80
C ALA A 66 -9.59 1.41 -20.50
N SER A 67 -8.75 1.74 -21.48
CA SER A 67 -7.53 2.52 -21.19
C SER A 67 -7.86 4.00 -20.92
N THR A 68 -7.66 4.42 -19.67
CA THR A 68 -7.78 5.81 -19.24
C THR A 68 -6.51 6.57 -19.61
N ALA A 69 -6.62 7.69 -20.32
CA ALA A 69 -5.44 8.51 -20.63
C ALA A 69 -4.74 8.97 -19.33
N ARG A 70 -3.41 8.97 -19.30
CA ARG A 70 -2.62 9.55 -18.21
C ARG A 70 -2.35 11.02 -18.49
N ALA A 71 -2.41 11.83 -17.44
CA ALA A 71 -2.04 13.24 -17.51
C ALA A 71 -0.52 13.47 -17.38
N TRP A 72 0.24 12.40 -17.19
CA TRP A 72 1.69 12.36 -17.17
C TRP A 72 2.21 11.50 -18.32
N SER A 73 3.45 11.76 -18.74
CA SER A 73 4.15 10.95 -19.73
C SER A 73 5.09 9.97 -19.04
N LYS A 74 5.26 8.79 -19.64
CA LYS A 74 6.36 7.88 -19.29
C LYS A 74 7.69 8.64 -19.27
N ASP A 75 8.52 8.37 -18.27
CA ASP A 75 9.86 8.93 -18.09
C ASP A 75 9.86 10.45 -17.86
N GLY A 76 8.71 11.06 -17.58
CA GLY A 76 8.63 12.47 -17.17
C GLY A 76 9.43 12.75 -15.90
N GLY A 77 9.54 11.76 -15.02
CA GLY A 77 10.34 11.79 -13.79
C GLY A 77 11.75 11.22 -13.91
N ALA A 78 12.28 10.99 -15.13
CA ALA A 78 13.55 10.29 -15.34
C ALA A 78 14.76 10.91 -14.62
N ASP A 79 14.76 12.22 -14.40
CA ASP A 79 15.85 12.93 -13.70
C ASP A 79 15.66 13.02 -12.18
N ILE A 80 14.48 12.65 -11.66
CA ILE A 80 14.17 12.73 -10.23
C ILE A 80 14.95 11.68 -9.46
N ASN A 81 15.72 12.10 -8.46
CA ASN A 81 16.42 11.18 -7.58
C ASN A 81 15.47 10.65 -6.50
N ALA A 82 15.43 9.33 -6.30
CA ALA A 82 14.58 8.71 -5.29
C ALA A 82 15.37 7.92 -4.24
N THR A 83 14.77 7.73 -3.07
CA THR A 83 15.17 6.71 -2.10
C THR A 83 14.01 5.74 -1.95
N VAL A 84 14.23 4.45 -2.19
CA VAL A 84 13.27 3.40 -1.86
C VAL A 84 13.63 2.82 -0.49
N VAL A 85 12.63 2.65 0.38
CA VAL A 85 12.80 2.15 1.74
C VAL A 85 12.03 0.85 1.91
N ILE A 86 12.72 -0.20 2.37
CA ILE A 86 12.13 -1.46 2.84
C ILE A 86 12.42 -1.58 4.33
N CYS A 87 11.39 -1.75 5.16
CA CYS A 87 11.55 -1.98 6.59
C CYS A 87 11.32 -3.46 6.92
N THR A 88 12.23 -4.09 7.66
CA THR A 88 12.15 -5.53 7.94
C THR A 88 12.78 -5.88 9.29
N VAL A 89 12.37 -7.02 9.85
CA VAL A 89 13.05 -7.68 10.99
C VAL A 89 13.83 -8.93 10.55
N GLY A 90 13.97 -9.15 9.24
CA GLY A 90 14.76 -10.23 8.64
C GLY A 90 14.16 -11.64 8.76
N THR A 91 12.91 -11.78 9.23
CA THR A 91 12.24 -13.09 9.32
C THR A 91 11.54 -13.52 8.04
N ASN A 92 11.28 -12.58 7.14
CA ASN A 92 10.53 -12.86 5.93
C ASN A 92 11.46 -13.49 4.86
N PRO A 93 11.21 -14.73 4.42
CA PRO A 93 12.02 -15.37 3.40
C PRO A 93 11.91 -14.71 2.02
N LEU A 94 10.94 -13.81 1.82
CA LEU A 94 10.75 -13.07 0.57
C LEU A 94 11.64 -11.83 0.47
N LEU A 95 12.31 -11.42 1.55
CA LEU A 95 13.13 -10.22 1.60
C LEU A 95 14.15 -10.11 0.44
N PRO A 96 14.93 -11.16 0.09
CA PRO A 96 15.86 -11.08 -1.05
C PRO A 96 15.14 -10.77 -2.37
N ARG A 97 13.98 -11.37 -2.61
CA ARG A 97 13.19 -11.15 -3.82
C ARG A 97 12.58 -9.75 -3.88
N ALA A 98 12.13 -9.23 -2.74
CA ALA A 98 11.63 -7.86 -2.65
C ALA A 98 12.76 -6.84 -2.94
N VAL A 99 13.96 -7.08 -2.40
CA VAL A 99 15.15 -6.27 -2.69
C VAL A 99 15.54 -6.37 -4.16
N GLU A 100 15.59 -7.56 -4.75
CA GLU A 100 15.86 -7.76 -6.17
C GLU A 100 14.82 -7.05 -7.07
N ALA A 101 13.54 -7.10 -6.72
CA ALA A 101 12.47 -6.41 -7.46
C ALA A 101 12.65 -4.88 -7.44
N VAL A 102 13.10 -4.31 -6.32
CA VAL A 102 13.43 -2.88 -6.23
C VAL A 102 14.73 -2.56 -6.97
N LEU A 103 15.75 -3.40 -6.93
CA LEU A 103 16.99 -3.17 -7.69
C LEU A 103 16.77 -3.32 -9.20
N GLY A 104 15.78 -4.11 -9.62
CA GLY A 104 15.36 -4.31 -11.00
C GLY A 104 14.42 -3.24 -11.57
N GLN A 105 14.22 -2.11 -10.89
CA GLN A 105 13.44 -0.99 -11.44
C GLN A 105 14.10 -0.42 -12.71
N GLU A 106 13.27 -0.04 -13.68
CA GLU A 106 13.72 0.60 -14.92
C GLU A 106 14.25 2.02 -14.68
N HIS A 107 13.71 2.72 -13.67
CA HIS A 107 14.24 4.01 -13.23
C HIS A 107 15.61 3.83 -12.58
N ALA A 108 16.67 4.41 -13.16
CA ALA A 108 18.04 4.17 -12.69
C ALA A 108 18.48 5.07 -11.51
N ARG A 109 17.84 6.22 -11.31
CA ARG A 109 18.31 7.27 -10.38
C ARG A 109 17.73 7.11 -8.98
N PHE A 110 18.09 6.04 -8.29
CA PHE A 110 17.67 5.84 -6.90
C PHE A 110 18.72 5.12 -6.05
N GLU A 111 18.56 5.25 -4.73
CA GLU A 111 19.18 4.36 -3.74
C GLU A 111 18.11 3.50 -3.07
N LEU A 112 18.48 2.31 -2.61
CA LEU A 112 17.64 1.43 -1.81
C LEU A 112 18.19 1.35 -0.39
N ILE A 113 17.36 1.70 0.59
CA ILE A 113 17.66 1.53 2.01
C ILE A 113 16.81 0.39 2.57
N VAL A 114 17.46 -0.69 2.99
CA VAL A 114 16.84 -1.72 3.83
C VAL A 114 17.10 -1.36 5.28
N VAL A 115 16.03 -1.12 6.03
CA VAL A 115 16.09 -0.80 7.45
C VAL A 115 15.91 -2.07 8.27
N ASP A 116 16.98 -2.52 8.93
CA ASP A 116 16.95 -3.64 9.87
C ASP A 116 16.39 -3.16 11.22
N ASN A 117 15.14 -3.53 11.51
CA ASN A 117 14.45 -3.23 12.75
C ASN A 117 14.63 -4.29 13.85
N ALA A 118 15.58 -5.21 13.66
CA ALA A 118 16.04 -6.17 14.65
C ALA A 118 17.55 -6.49 14.48
N PRO A 119 18.44 -5.47 14.47
CA PRO A 119 19.82 -5.61 14.02
C PRO A 119 20.66 -6.57 14.87
N THR A 120 20.32 -6.73 16.14
CA THR A 120 20.98 -7.69 17.05
C THR A 120 20.79 -9.15 16.64
N THR A 121 19.86 -9.45 15.73
CA THR A 121 19.62 -10.81 15.25
C THR A 121 20.56 -11.23 14.12
N GLY A 122 21.19 -10.28 13.43
CA GLY A 122 22.04 -10.53 12.25
C GLY A 122 21.30 -11.09 11.03
N ARG A 123 19.97 -11.15 11.06
CA ARG A 123 19.16 -11.80 10.02
C ARG A 123 19.16 -11.06 8.70
N VAL A 124 19.06 -9.73 8.71
CA VAL A 124 18.98 -8.94 7.47
C VAL A 124 20.31 -8.97 6.71
N PRO A 125 21.48 -8.71 7.33
CA PRO A 125 22.76 -8.86 6.63
C PRO A 125 22.99 -10.27 6.10
N ALA A 126 22.58 -11.30 6.84
CA ALA A 126 22.70 -12.69 6.40
C ALA A 126 21.78 -13.02 5.22
N ALA A 127 20.53 -12.52 5.22
CA ALA A 127 19.58 -12.75 4.14
C ALA A 127 20.00 -12.05 2.83
N LEU A 128 20.71 -10.93 2.93
CA LEU A 128 21.10 -10.10 1.79
C LEU A 128 22.58 -10.25 1.40
N SER A 129 23.31 -11.19 2.02
CA SER A 129 24.77 -11.31 1.87
C SER A 129 25.26 -11.60 0.45
N THR A 130 24.38 -12.09 -0.42
CA THR A 130 24.70 -12.44 -1.82
C THR A 130 24.30 -11.36 -2.81
N ILE A 131 23.68 -10.26 -2.36
CA ILE A 131 23.21 -9.18 -3.23
C ILE A 131 24.27 -8.07 -3.21
N GLU A 132 25.01 -7.95 -4.31
CA GLU A 132 26.01 -6.90 -4.52
C GLU A 132 25.46 -5.85 -5.49
N ASP A 133 24.98 -4.73 -4.96
CA ASP A 133 24.56 -3.57 -5.76
C ASP A 133 24.95 -2.27 -5.04
N PRO A 134 25.64 -1.32 -5.71
CA PRO A 134 26.09 -0.08 -5.08
C PRO A 134 24.95 0.83 -4.60
N ARG A 135 23.71 0.61 -5.06
CA ARG A 135 22.52 1.35 -4.63
C ARG A 135 21.96 0.81 -3.32
N LEU A 136 22.27 -0.43 -2.92
CA LEU A 136 21.75 -1.07 -1.72
C LEU A 136 22.54 -0.65 -0.47
N ARG A 137 21.83 -0.15 0.53
CA ARG A 137 22.36 0.17 1.86
C ARG A 137 21.50 -0.49 2.94
N ILE A 138 22.13 -1.17 3.89
CA ILE A 138 21.47 -1.67 5.10
C ILE A 138 21.75 -0.67 6.22
N ILE A 139 20.72 -0.24 6.96
CA ILE A 139 20.87 0.59 8.15
C ILE A 139 20.14 -0.02 9.34
N ASP A 140 20.65 0.26 10.54
CA ASP A 140 20.07 -0.26 11.78
C ASP A 140 19.03 0.69 12.36
N ALA A 141 17.89 0.14 12.78
CA ALA A 141 16.88 0.80 13.59
C ALA A 141 16.56 -0.06 14.82
N PRO A 142 17.37 0.01 15.90
CA PRO A 142 17.27 -0.92 17.03
C PRO A 142 16.00 -0.76 17.88
N GLN A 143 15.29 0.36 17.76
CA GLN A 143 14.00 0.56 18.45
C GLN A 143 12.89 -0.14 17.65
N ALA A 144 12.31 -1.19 18.24
CA ALA A 144 11.27 -1.98 17.59
C ALA A 144 10.03 -1.15 17.22
N GLY A 145 9.49 -1.39 16.03
CA GLY A 145 8.27 -0.78 15.52
C GLY A 145 8.46 -0.22 14.12
N LEU A 146 7.52 -0.49 13.23
CA LEU A 146 7.59 -0.10 11.82
C LEU A 146 7.76 1.41 11.63
N SER A 147 7.09 2.21 12.45
CA SER A 147 7.26 3.67 12.43
C SER A 147 8.69 4.12 12.80
N HIS A 148 9.37 3.43 13.73
CA HIS A 148 10.78 3.69 14.02
C HIS A 148 11.67 3.36 12.83
N ALA A 149 11.42 2.22 12.17
CA ALA A 149 12.14 1.83 10.96
C ALA A 149 11.92 2.80 9.81
N ARG A 150 10.67 3.20 9.52
CA ARG A 150 10.36 4.19 8.48
C ARG A 150 11.03 5.53 8.76
N ASN A 151 11.00 6.01 10.00
CA ASN A 151 11.67 7.25 10.38
C ASN A 151 13.19 7.17 10.18
N ALA A 152 13.84 6.07 10.58
CA ALA A 152 15.26 5.87 10.32
C ALA A 152 15.58 5.85 8.80
N GLY A 153 14.71 5.23 8.00
CA GLY A 153 14.80 5.26 6.54
C GLY A 153 14.67 6.67 5.97
N VAL A 154 13.69 7.46 6.45
CA VAL A 154 13.50 8.86 6.05
C VAL A 154 14.71 9.73 6.41
N ASP A 155 15.25 9.57 7.61
CA ASP A 155 16.41 10.33 8.08
C ASP A 155 17.69 10.01 7.27
N ALA A 156 17.82 8.77 6.80
CA ALA A 156 18.97 8.31 6.01
C ALA A 156 18.83 8.56 4.50
N ALA A 157 17.62 8.90 4.03
CA ALA A 157 17.28 9.07 2.63
C ALA A 157 17.90 10.34 2.02
N ARG A 158 18.42 10.22 0.81
CA ARG A 158 19.03 11.32 0.05
C ARG A 158 18.19 11.77 -1.13
N GLY A 159 17.23 10.95 -1.56
CA GLY A 159 16.32 11.22 -2.67
C GLY A 159 15.45 12.46 -2.47
N GLU A 160 15.03 13.05 -3.57
CA GLU A 160 14.01 14.10 -3.61
C GLU A 160 12.63 13.52 -3.30
N ILE A 161 12.41 12.29 -3.73
CA ILE A 161 11.25 11.46 -3.43
C ILE A 161 11.68 10.29 -2.54
N ILE A 162 10.86 9.96 -1.53
CA ILE A 162 11.04 8.79 -0.68
C ILE A 162 9.86 7.86 -0.92
N ALA A 163 10.14 6.68 -1.47
CA ALA A 163 9.17 5.63 -1.75
C ALA A 163 9.31 4.49 -0.72
N PHE A 164 8.21 3.82 -0.42
CA PHE A 164 8.15 2.72 0.54
C PHE A 164 7.53 1.49 -0.11
N THR A 165 8.13 0.34 0.18
CA THR A 165 7.53 -0.97 -0.07
C THR A 165 7.91 -1.95 1.06
N ASP A 166 7.32 -3.14 1.05
CA ASP A 166 7.44 -4.12 2.13
C ASP A 166 8.30 -5.32 1.71
N ASP A 167 8.75 -6.11 2.68
CA ASP A 167 9.62 -7.27 2.46
C ASP A 167 8.88 -8.54 1.94
N ASP A 168 7.54 -8.48 1.84
CA ASP A 168 6.64 -9.44 1.19
C ASP A 168 6.02 -8.91 -0.12
N ALA A 169 6.59 -7.83 -0.68
CA ALA A 169 6.10 -7.19 -1.89
C ALA A 169 7.02 -7.40 -3.10
N GLN A 170 6.41 -7.65 -4.26
CA GLN A 170 7.05 -7.71 -5.57
C GLN A 170 6.57 -6.53 -6.40
N VAL A 171 7.38 -5.47 -6.45
CA VAL A 171 7.13 -4.29 -7.28
C VAL A 171 7.38 -4.59 -8.76
N HIS A 172 6.53 -4.09 -9.66
CA HIS A 172 6.75 -4.17 -11.10
C HIS A 172 7.98 -3.35 -11.53
N PRO A 173 8.75 -3.69 -12.58
CA PRO A 173 9.91 -2.90 -13.02
C PRO A 173 9.64 -1.41 -13.28
N GLY A 174 8.43 -1.07 -13.72
CA GLY A 174 7.97 0.31 -13.91
C GLY A 174 7.36 1.00 -12.67
N TRP A 175 7.33 0.34 -11.49
CA TRP A 175 6.63 0.82 -10.29
C TRP A 175 7.12 2.19 -9.80
N LEU A 176 8.43 2.36 -9.68
CA LEU A 176 9.04 3.59 -9.21
C LEU A 176 8.85 4.72 -10.23
N GLY A 177 9.16 4.45 -11.50
CA GLY A 177 8.99 5.42 -12.59
C GLY A 177 7.57 5.95 -12.68
N ALA A 178 6.57 5.06 -12.61
CA ALA A 178 5.16 5.42 -12.63
C ALA A 178 4.76 6.41 -11.53
N MET A 179 5.35 6.31 -10.32
CA MET A 179 5.10 7.29 -9.25
C MET A 179 5.85 8.61 -9.49
N LEU A 180 7.08 8.55 -10.02
CA LEU A 180 7.90 9.73 -10.29
C LEU A 180 7.32 10.59 -11.44
N ASP A 181 6.73 9.96 -12.45
CA ASP A 181 6.08 10.66 -13.56
C ASP A 181 4.92 11.54 -13.10
N VAL A 182 4.18 11.09 -12.07
CA VAL A 182 3.13 11.90 -11.43
C VAL A 182 3.72 13.12 -10.74
N PHE A 183 4.82 12.96 -9.98
CA PHE A 183 5.50 14.09 -9.34
C PHE A 183 6.12 15.06 -10.36
N ALA A 184 6.51 14.58 -11.54
CA ALA A 184 7.02 15.42 -12.61
C ALA A 184 5.92 16.20 -13.34
N ALA A 185 4.72 15.62 -13.46
CA ALA A 185 3.55 16.29 -14.03
C ALA A 185 3.02 17.42 -13.13
N ASP A 186 3.37 17.41 -11.84
CA ASP A 186 3.19 18.53 -10.91
C ASP A 186 4.26 19.62 -11.18
N GLN A 187 4.19 20.24 -12.38
CA GLN A 187 5.12 21.24 -12.95
C GLN A 187 5.13 22.62 -12.25
N ALA A 188 4.86 22.67 -10.95
CA ALA A 188 4.94 23.90 -10.17
C ALA A 188 6.36 24.10 -9.63
N ASP A 189 6.76 25.36 -9.47
CA ASP A 189 7.90 25.71 -8.63
C ASP A 189 7.73 25.07 -7.24
N ARG A 190 8.84 24.77 -6.57
CA ARG A 190 8.81 24.04 -5.28
C ARG A 190 7.87 24.66 -4.23
N ALA A 191 7.64 25.97 -4.28
CA ALA A 191 6.73 26.67 -3.37
C ALA A 191 5.25 26.39 -3.64
N ASP A 192 4.90 26.03 -4.88
CA ASP A 192 3.53 25.88 -5.38
C ASP A 192 3.17 24.42 -5.72
N GLN A 193 4.07 23.47 -5.45
CA GLN A 193 3.83 22.04 -5.67
C GLN A 193 2.60 21.55 -4.90
N ALA A 194 1.64 20.99 -5.63
CA ALA A 194 0.38 20.57 -5.06
C ALA A 194 0.44 19.11 -4.56
N ILE A 195 1.25 18.26 -5.19
CA ILE A 195 1.29 16.83 -4.92
C ILE A 195 2.32 16.53 -3.82
N GLY A 196 1.81 16.11 -2.65
CA GLY A 196 2.65 15.73 -1.52
C GLY A 196 2.99 14.25 -1.48
N ALA A 197 2.10 13.39 -2.00
CA ALA A 197 2.28 11.95 -2.03
C ALA A 197 1.66 11.32 -3.27
N VAL A 198 2.18 10.15 -3.64
CA VAL A 198 1.67 9.31 -4.73
C VAL A 198 1.50 7.87 -4.20
N THR A 199 0.44 7.19 -4.60
CA THR A 199 0.16 5.80 -4.22
C THR A 199 -0.13 4.93 -5.45
N GLY A 200 -0.04 3.61 -5.31
CA GLY A 200 -0.34 2.65 -6.36
C GLY A 200 -1.28 1.52 -5.91
N PRO A 201 -1.90 0.80 -6.86
CA PRO A 201 -2.71 -0.37 -6.57
C PRO A 201 -1.85 -1.53 -6.06
N VAL A 202 -2.44 -2.36 -5.21
CA VAL A 202 -1.77 -3.54 -4.66
C VAL A 202 -2.62 -4.78 -4.94
N PHE A 203 -2.03 -5.70 -5.70
CA PHE A 203 -2.66 -6.94 -6.14
C PHE A 203 -2.14 -8.13 -5.32
N PRO A 204 -2.92 -9.23 -5.21
CA PRO A 204 -2.43 -10.44 -4.56
C PRO A 204 -1.31 -11.08 -5.38
N ALA A 205 -0.17 -11.40 -4.76
CA ALA A 205 0.89 -12.17 -5.42
C ALA A 205 0.55 -13.66 -5.57
N GLU A 206 -0.33 -14.18 -4.70
CA GLU A 206 -0.84 -15.55 -4.74
C GLU A 206 -2.16 -15.65 -3.96
N LEU A 207 -3.01 -16.61 -4.34
CA LEU A 207 -4.28 -16.94 -3.65
C LEU A 207 -4.40 -18.44 -3.35
N LYS A 208 -3.28 -19.06 -2.97
CA LYS A 208 -3.19 -20.52 -2.70
C LYS A 208 -3.90 -20.91 -1.41
N HIS A 209 -3.89 -20.02 -0.42
CA HIS A 209 -4.41 -20.29 0.92
C HIS A 209 -5.78 -19.61 1.13
N GLU A 210 -6.65 -20.24 1.92
CA GLU A 210 -7.98 -19.69 2.21
C GLU A 210 -7.88 -18.32 2.89
N SER A 211 -6.90 -18.13 3.77
CA SER A 211 -6.64 -16.85 4.43
C SER A 211 -6.40 -15.71 3.44
N GLN A 212 -5.75 -15.98 2.31
CA GLN A 212 -5.47 -14.97 1.29
C GLN A 212 -6.76 -14.62 0.53
N ARG A 213 -7.54 -15.63 0.16
CA ARG A 213 -8.86 -15.43 -0.48
C ARG A 213 -9.82 -14.67 0.43
N PHE A 214 -9.87 -15.01 1.72
CA PHE A 214 -10.70 -14.31 2.70
C PHE A 214 -10.28 -12.86 2.92
N PHE A 215 -8.98 -12.55 2.83
CA PHE A 215 -8.49 -11.16 2.89
C PHE A 215 -9.00 -10.35 1.69
N GLU A 216 -8.80 -10.87 0.48
CA GLU A 216 -9.25 -10.23 -0.77
C GLU A 216 -10.78 -10.10 -0.83
N ALA A 217 -11.50 -11.14 -0.41
CA ALA A 217 -12.97 -11.11 -0.36
C ALA A 217 -13.55 -10.07 0.59
N ARG A 218 -12.75 -9.55 1.54
CA ARG A 218 -13.15 -8.50 2.49
C ARG A 218 -12.66 -7.10 2.07
N GLY A 219 -12.22 -6.97 0.83
CA GLY A 219 -11.81 -5.72 0.19
C GLY A 219 -10.31 -5.61 -0.08
N GLY A 220 -9.48 -6.45 0.57
CA GLY A 220 -8.03 -6.46 0.41
C GLY A 220 -7.38 -5.08 0.51
N PHE A 221 -6.31 -4.88 -0.26
CA PHE A 221 -5.72 -3.56 -0.48
C PHE A 221 -6.45 -2.79 -1.61
N PRO A 222 -6.32 -1.44 -1.66
CA PRO A 222 -6.82 -0.63 -2.78
C PRO A 222 -6.27 -1.07 -4.13
N LYS A 223 -7.14 -1.15 -5.14
CA LYS A 223 -6.84 -1.57 -6.53
C LYS A 223 -7.37 -0.57 -7.55
N THR A 224 -7.28 0.71 -7.22
CA THR A 224 -7.80 1.80 -8.05
C THR A 224 -7.09 1.81 -9.40
N LEU A 225 -7.85 1.63 -10.48
CA LEU A 225 -7.32 1.61 -11.86
C LEU A 225 -7.52 2.95 -12.61
N GLU A 226 -8.27 3.88 -12.02
CA GLU A 226 -8.46 5.23 -12.56
C GLU A 226 -7.52 6.20 -11.85
N PRO A 227 -6.76 7.05 -12.57
CA PRO A 227 -6.01 8.14 -11.96
C PRO A 227 -6.91 8.95 -11.01
N THR A 228 -6.56 8.98 -9.72
CA THR A 228 -7.44 9.54 -8.68
C THR A 228 -6.70 10.57 -7.85
N VAL A 229 -7.34 11.72 -7.60
CA VAL A 229 -6.82 12.82 -6.79
C VAL A 229 -7.57 12.86 -5.46
N TRP A 230 -6.83 12.83 -4.37
CA TRP A 230 -7.34 12.93 -3.01
C TRP A 230 -6.95 14.28 -2.41
N THR A 231 -7.94 15.01 -1.90
CA THR A 231 -7.76 16.32 -1.27
C THR A 231 -8.68 16.46 -0.07
N ALA A 232 -8.26 17.19 0.97
CA ALA A 232 -9.14 17.51 2.10
C ALA A 232 -10.21 18.56 1.73
N GLY A 233 -10.03 19.28 0.62
CA GLY A 233 -10.87 20.39 0.17
C GLY A 233 -11.24 20.28 -1.31
N GLN A 234 -11.23 21.42 -2.01
CA GLN A 234 -11.33 21.42 -3.48
C GLN A 234 -9.95 21.18 -4.07
N PRO A 235 -9.82 20.37 -5.13
CA PRO A 235 -8.52 20.13 -5.71
C PRO A 235 -7.99 21.40 -6.36
N THR A 236 -6.66 21.56 -6.35
CA THR A 236 -6.01 22.64 -7.10
C THR A 236 -6.28 22.46 -8.60
N GLU A 237 -6.22 23.55 -9.37
CA GLU A 237 -6.39 23.44 -10.83
C GLU A 237 -5.34 22.46 -11.41
N GLN A 238 -4.12 22.51 -10.88
CA GLN A 238 -3.03 21.65 -11.28
C GLN A 238 -3.33 20.18 -11.00
N ALA A 239 -3.67 19.81 -9.76
CA ALA A 239 -3.94 18.42 -9.43
C ALA A 239 -5.24 17.90 -10.06
N SER A 240 -6.25 18.75 -10.28
CA SER A 240 -7.49 18.35 -10.93
C SER A 240 -7.29 17.79 -12.35
N ARG A 241 -6.16 18.11 -12.99
CA ARG A 241 -5.78 17.58 -14.29
C ARG A 241 -5.19 16.17 -14.20
N LEU A 242 -4.73 15.74 -13.02
CA LEU A 242 -4.02 14.48 -12.80
C LEU A 242 -4.95 13.29 -12.57
N GLY A 243 -6.24 13.52 -12.36
CA GLY A 243 -7.18 12.43 -12.14
C GLY A 243 -8.54 12.89 -11.64
N VAL A 244 -9.45 11.94 -11.50
CA VAL A 244 -10.79 12.20 -10.97
C VAL A 244 -10.75 12.41 -9.45
N PRO A 245 -11.67 13.19 -8.87
CA PRO A 245 -11.77 13.32 -7.41
C PRO A 245 -12.12 11.99 -6.73
N GLY A 246 -11.35 11.60 -5.73
CA GLY A 246 -11.60 10.35 -4.98
C GLY A 246 -12.69 10.45 -3.92
N ASP A 247 -13.54 9.43 -3.81
CA ASP A 247 -14.46 9.25 -2.67
C ASP A 247 -13.80 8.49 -1.52
N GLY A 248 -13.23 9.21 -0.56
CA GLY A 248 -12.60 8.62 0.63
C GLY A 248 -13.60 8.02 1.63
N GLY A 249 -14.91 8.19 1.41
CA GLY A 249 -15.96 7.70 2.29
C GLY A 249 -16.16 8.53 3.56
N PRO A 250 -16.95 8.03 4.51
CA PRO A 250 -17.44 8.83 5.64
C PRO A 250 -16.35 9.18 6.65
N LEU A 251 -15.18 8.57 6.66
CA LEU A 251 -14.13 8.93 7.63
C LEU A 251 -13.02 9.79 7.02
N PHE A 252 -13.08 10.06 5.73
CA PHE A 252 -12.11 10.89 5.02
C PHE A 252 -12.20 12.38 5.42
N PRO A 253 -11.09 13.12 5.53
CA PRO A 253 -9.70 12.72 5.27
C PRO A 253 -8.96 12.13 6.49
N VAL A 254 -9.66 11.77 7.58
CA VAL A 254 -9.02 11.19 8.78
C VAL A 254 -8.66 9.73 8.57
N ALA A 255 -9.58 8.94 8.03
CA ALA A 255 -9.30 7.58 7.57
C ALA A 255 -9.06 7.60 6.07
N THR A 256 -7.92 7.06 5.66
CA THR A 256 -7.37 7.15 4.30
C THR A 256 -7.14 5.77 3.69
N ALA A 257 -7.81 4.74 4.19
CA ALA A 257 -7.66 3.36 3.71
C ALA A 257 -8.03 3.15 2.23
N ARG A 258 -8.70 4.12 1.59
CA ARG A 258 -8.96 4.13 0.14
C ARG A 258 -7.89 4.86 -0.68
N VAL A 259 -7.07 5.69 -0.03
CA VAL A 259 -6.04 6.52 -0.68
C VAL A 259 -4.86 5.65 -1.13
N GLY A 260 -4.50 4.64 -0.34
CA GLY A 260 -3.39 3.74 -0.65
C GLY A 260 -3.02 2.88 0.55
N ALA A 261 -1.87 2.22 0.44
CA ALA A 261 -1.33 1.35 1.49
C ALA A 261 0.18 1.57 1.62
N GLY A 262 0.73 1.31 2.81
CA GLY A 262 2.14 1.51 3.14
C GLY A 262 3.14 0.77 2.25
N VAL A 263 2.71 -0.28 1.55
CA VAL A 263 3.51 -1.09 0.62
C VAL A 263 3.72 -0.43 -0.76
N SER A 264 2.89 0.55 -1.11
CA SER A 264 2.97 1.26 -2.40
C SER A 264 2.63 2.73 -2.20
N MET A 265 3.62 3.47 -1.70
CA MET A 265 3.51 4.91 -1.46
C MET A 265 4.83 5.62 -1.66
N ALA A 266 4.76 6.85 -2.15
CA ALA A 266 5.91 7.73 -2.30
C ALA A 266 5.55 9.16 -1.87
N PHE A 267 6.53 9.89 -1.34
CA PHE A 267 6.33 11.25 -0.85
C PHE A 267 7.46 12.15 -1.32
N ARG A 268 7.15 13.43 -1.53
CA ARG A 268 8.22 14.44 -1.61
C ARG A 268 8.92 14.51 -0.25
N ARG A 269 10.25 14.43 -0.24
CA ARG A 269 11.05 14.49 1.00
C ARG A 269 10.78 15.76 1.81
N HIS A 270 10.62 16.90 1.13
CA HIS A 270 10.33 18.17 1.80
C HIS A 270 8.91 18.22 2.38
N VAL A 271 7.95 17.48 1.81
CA VAL A 271 6.60 17.36 2.37
C VAL A 271 6.64 16.46 3.60
N LEU A 272 7.37 15.34 3.57
CA LEU A 272 7.58 14.52 4.77
C LEU A 272 8.22 15.33 5.92
N ALA A 273 9.17 16.21 5.61
CA ALA A 273 9.78 17.09 6.60
C ALA A 273 8.77 18.07 7.25
N GLN A 274 7.77 18.54 6.50
CA GLN A 274 6.69 19.41 7.02
C GLN A 274 5.62 18.62 7.78
N VAL A 275 5.22 17.46 7.24
CA VAL A 275 4.25 16.53 7.84
C VAL A 275 4.75 16.05 9.19
N GLY A 276 6.07 15.86 9.32
CA GLY A 276 6.75 15.31 10.49
C GLY A 276 6.83 13.78 10.45
N PRO A 277 7.56 13.18 11.41
CA PRO A 277 7.84 11.74 11.41
C PRO A 277 6.56 10.89 11.46
N PHE A 278 6.68 9.63 11.03
CA PHE A 278 5.68 8.59 11.33
C PHE A 278 5.53 8.47 12.85
N ASP A 279 4.29 8.41 13.33
CA ASP A 279 4.02 8.38 14.76
C ASP A 279 4.42 7.03 15.35
N THR A 280 5.45 7.03 16.20
CA THR A 280 6.01 5.82 16.79
C THR A 280 5.05 5.07 17.71
N ARG A 281 3.86 5.62 18.00
CA ARG A 281 2.78 4.93 18.74
C ARG A 281 1.87 4.12 17.81
N LEU A 282 1.99 4.32 16.50
CA LEU A 282 1.26 3.62 15.45
C LEU A 282 2.16 2.59 14.75
N GLY A 283 1.53 1.60 14.15
CA GLY A 283 2.15 0.66 13.22
C GLY A 283 2.56 -0.69 13.78
N ALA A 284 2.92 -1.58 12.86
CA ALA A 284 3.32 -2.95 13.18
C ALA A 284 4.48 -2.95 14.19
N GLY A 285 4.46 -3.92 15.11
CA GLY A 285 5.42 -4.00 16.21
C GLY A 285 5.06 -3.15 17.45
N THR A 286 4.04 -2.29 17.37
CA THR A 286 3.45 -1.61 18.53
C THR A 286 2.16 -2.30 18.99
N GLN A 287 1.63 -1.91 20.15
CA GLN A 287 0.32 -2.39 20.63
C GLN A 287 -0.86 -1.96 19.73
N THR A 288 -0.72 -0.92 18.90
CA THR A 288 -1.79 -0.46 18.00
C THR A 288 -1.79 -1.18 16.65
N CYS A 289 -0.69 -1.87 16.33
CA CYS A 289 -0.56 -2.81 15.20
C CYS A 289 -0.68 -2.23 13.78
N GLY A 290 -1.03 -0.96 13.58
CA GLY A 290 -1.20 -0.37 12.25
C GLY A 290 -1.59 1.12 12.29
N GLY A 291 -1.92 1.67 11.11
CA GLY A 291 -2.52 2.99 10.93
C GLY A 291 -1.55 4.16 10.72
N GLU A 292 -0.24 3.89 10.69
CA GLU A 292 0.83 4.86 10.52
C GLU A 292 0.95 5.41 9.08
N ASP A 293 0.69 4.58 8.08
CA ASP A 293 0.60 4.97 6.68
C ASP A 293 -0.65 5.83 6.45
N LEU A 294 -1.79 5.38 6.99
CA LEU A 294 -3.05 6.11 6.94
C LEU A 294 -2.94 7.49 7.59
N ASP A 295 -2.29 7.54 8.76
CA ASP A 295 -1.96 8.78 9.45
C ASP A 295 -1.10 9.71 8.60
N SER A 296 -0.11 9.17 7.89
CA SER A 296 0.78 9.98 7.04
C SER A 296 0.00 10.64 5.90
N PHE A 297 -0.88 9.91 5.20
CA PHE A 297 -1.74 10.48 4.17
C PHE A 297 -2.71 11.52 4.75
N ALA A 298 -3.32 11.24 5.90
CA ALA A 298 -4.23 12.18 6.55
C ALA A 298 -3.52 13.50 6.93
N ARG A 299 -2.25 13.43 7.33
CA ARG A 299 -1.44 14.61 7.64
C ARG A 299 -0.98 15.37 6.39
N VAL A 300 -0.63 14.67 5.31
CA VAL A 300 -0.37 15.30 3.99
C VAL A 300 -1.58 16.11 3.56
N LEU A 301 -2.76 15.49 3.53
CA LEU A 301 -4.02 16.13 3.15
C LEU A 301 -4.37 17.32 4.04
N ARG A 302 -4.10 17.22 5.35
CA ARG A 302 -4.37 18.30 6.32
C ARG A 302 -3.43 19.50 6.16
N LEU A 303 -2.24 19.32 5.62
CA LEU A 303 -1.33 20.42 5.26
C LEU A 303 -1.75 21.13 3.97
N GLY A 304 -2.77 20.65 3.27
CA GLY A 304 -3.26 21.23 2.01
C GLY A 304 -2.62 20.62 0.77
N TYR A 305 -1.68 19.69 0.94
CA TYR A 305 -1.16 18.89 -0.17
C TYR A 305 -2.19 17.85 -0.62
N GLU A 306 -2.04 17.44 -1.86
CA GLU A 306 -2.88 16.43 -2.50
C GLU A 306 -2.12 15.11 -2.63
N VAL A 307 -2.89 14.03 -2.70
CA VAL A 307 -2.35 12.68 -2.95
C VAL A 307 -2.90 12.20 -4.28
N VAL A 308 -2.05 11.64 -5.14
CA VAL A 308 -2.50 11.05 -6.41
C VAL A 308 -2.30 9.54 -6.37
N THR A 309 -3.32 8.77 -6.73
CA THR A 309 -3.18 7.35 -7.00
C THR A 309 -2.97 7.14 -8.49
N THR A 310 -1.81 6.61 -8.85
CA THR A 310 -1.53 6.15 -10.22
C THR A 310 -1.81 4.65 -10.33
N PRO A 311 -2.57 4.20 -11.33
CA PRO A 311 -2.81 2.77 -11.56
C PRO A 311 -1.57 2.02 -12.08
N ASP A 312 -0.52 2.75 -12.49
CA ASP A 312 0.66 2.18 -13.15
C ASP A 312 1.74 1.74 -12.18
N ALA A 313 1.66 2.18 -10.91
CA ALA A 313 2.54 1.74 -9.84
C ALA A 313 2.10 0.38 -9.28
N VAL A 314 2.25 -0.66 -10.11
CA VAL A 314 1.81 -2.04 -9.83
C VAL A 314 2.70 -2.72 -8.79
N VAL A 315 2.07 -3.26 -7.75
CA VAL A 315 2.71 -4.10 -6.73
C VAL A 315 1.91 -5.37 -6.50
N HIS A 316 2.62 -6.49 -6.37
CA HIS A 316 2.03 -7.76 -5.94
C HIS A 316 2.48 -8.09 -4.51
N HIS A 317 1.54 -8.31 -3.59
CA HIS A 317 1.84 -8.53 -2.18
C HIS A 317 1.45 -9.96 -1.75
N VAL A 318 2.31 -10.65 -1.00
CA VAL A 318 2.00 -11.96 -0.44
C VAL A 318 1.22 -11.81 0.87
N HIS A 319 -0.10 -12.07 0.83
CA HIS A 319 -0.93 -12.03 2.04
C HIS A 319 -0.60 -13.21 2.98
N ARG A 320 -1.06 -13.09 4.23
CA ARG A 320 -0.86 -14.11 5.27
C ARG A 320 -1.37 -15.48 4.79
N ARG A 321 -0.49 -16.49 4.85
CA ARG A 321 -0.75 -17.85 4.34
C ARG A 321 -1.53 -18.74 5.32
N ASP A 322 -1.58 -18.35 6.58
CA ASP A 322 -2.26 -19.06 7.64
C ASP A 322 -3.35 -18.20 8.30
N PHE A 323 -4.34 -18.89 8.86
CA PHE A 323 -5.51 -18.24 9.47
C PHE A 323 -5.15 -17.44 10.72
N ASP A 324 -4.15 -17.87 11.50
CA ASP A 324 -3.70 -17.14 12.69
C ASP A 324 -3.06 -15.80 12.31
N GLY A 325 -2.26 -15.78 11.24
CA GLY A 325 -1.69 -14.58 10.65
C GLY A 325 -2.77 -13.61 10.17
N LEU A 326 -3.78 -14.12 9.46
CA LEU A 326 -4.93 -13.32 9.03
C LEU A 326 -5.73 -12.77 10.22
N MET A 327 -5.94 -13.56 11.26
CA MET A 327 -6.63 -13.13 12.48
C MET A 327 -5.86 -12.01 13.17
N LYS A 328 -4.53 -12.14 13.31
CA LYS A 328 -3.67 -11.08 13.87
C LYS A 328 -3.75 -9.80 13.04
N GLN A 329 -3.67 -9.91 11.72
CA GLN A 329 -3.79 -8.77 10.81
C GLN A 329 -5.15 -8.09 10.96
N THR A 330 -6.24 -8.86 10.93
CA THR A 330 -7.61 -8.35 11.04
C THR A 330 -7.86 -7.63 12.37
N TYR A 331 -7.32 -8.16 13.48
CA TYR A 331 -7.34 -7.44 14.77
C TYR A 331 -6.56 -6.13 14.68
N GLY A 332 -5.38 -6.16 14.07
CA GLY A 332 -4.52 -5.01 13.87
C GLY A 332 -5.15 -3.92 13.02
N ASP A 333 -5.85 -4.27 11.95
CA ASP A 333 -6.57 -3.31 11.09
C ASP A 333 -7.61 -2.52 11.88
N GLY A 334 -8.38 -3.23 12.73
CA GLY A 334 -9.33 -2.60 13.64
C GLY A 334 -8.65 -1.72 14.69
N ALA A 335 -7.63 -2.25 15.37
CA ALA A 335 -6.90 -1.54 16.42
C ALA A 335 -6.19 -0.29 15.91
N GLY A 336 -5.52 -0.39 14.76
CA GLY A 336 -4.81 0.70 14.10
C GLY A 336 -5.74 1.79 13.61
N MET A 337 -6.87 1.42 12.99
CA MET A 337 -7.91 2.39 12.61
C MET A 337 -8.43 3.17 13.81
N ALA A 338 -8.76 2.49 14.91
CA ALA A 338 -9.25 3.18 16.11
C ALA A 338 -8.16 4.00 16.82
N ALA A 339 -6.90 3.56 16.79
CA ALA A 339 -5.77 4.32 17.29
C ALA A 339 -5.55 5.62 16.48
N LEU A 340 -5.65 5.55 15.15
CA LEU A 340 -5.61 6.71 14.25
C LEU A 340 -6.74 7.70 14.56
N LEU A 341 -7.98 7.23 14.70
CA LEU A 341 -9.12 8.07 15.07
C LEU A 341 -8.90 8.73 16.44
N THR A 342 -8.36 7.99 17.40
CA THR A 342 -8.03 8.48 18.74
C THR A 342 -6.96 9.58 18.67
N LYS A 343 -5.88 9.35 17.93
CA LYS A 343 -4.85 10.36 17.66
C LYS A 343 -5.46 11.62 17.05
N SER A 344 -6.33 11.47 16.05
CA SER A 344 -6.97 12.60 15.38
C SER A 344 -7.80 13.45 16.36
N VAL A 345 -8.61 12.82 17.21
CA VAL A 345 -9.38 13.52 18.25
C VAL A 345 -8.50 14.20 19.28
N LEU A 346 -7.43 13.53 19.75
CA LEU A 346 -6.52 14.09 20.75
C LEU A 346 -5.70 15.27 20.22
N THR A 347 -5.37 15.26 18.93
CA THR A 347 -4.64 16.35 18.27
C THR A 347 -5.56 17.48 17.82
N HIS A 348 -6.80 17.15 17.43
CA HIS A 348 -7.81 18.09 16.93
C HIS A 348 -9.16 17.76 17.57
N PRO A 349 -9.48 18.33 18.75
CA PRO A 349 -10.74 18.03 19.44
C PRO A 349 -12.00 18.27 18.59
N ALA A 350 -11.94 19.20 17.63
CA ALA A 350 -13.03 19.45 16.68
C ALA A 350 -13.36 18.23 15.79
N ALA A 351 -12.40 17.32 15.54
CA ALA A 351 -12.62 16.09 14.80
C ALA A 351 -13.69 15.20 15.46
N LEU A 352 -13.87 15.28 16.79
CA LEU A 352 -14.91 14.52 17.50
C LEU A 352 -16.31 14.82 16.97
N PHE A 353 -16.64 16.09 16.74
CA PHE A 353 -17.95 16.48 16.23
C PHE A 353 -18.17 16.00 14.79
N THR A 354 -17.11 16.08 13.97
CA THR A 354 -17.12 15.56 12.61
C THR A 354 -17.34 14.04 12.60
N LEU A 355 -16.60 13.30 13.42
CA LEU A 355 -16.72 11.84 13.51
C LEU A 355 -18.08 11.41 14.06
N ALA A 356 -18.59 12.08 15.11
CA ALA A 356 -19.88 11.80 15.71
C ALA A 356 -21.04 11.94 14.70
N ARG A 357 -21.03 12.99 13.87
CA ARG A 357 -22.03 13.20 12.80
C ARG A 357 -22.01 12.11 11.74
N ARG A 358 -20.92 11.37 11.61
CA ARG A 358 -20.71 10.35 10.57
C ARG A 358 -20.94 8.92 11.07
N VAL A 359 -21.20 8.73 12.36
CA VAL A 359 -21.56 7.43 12.98
C VAL A 359 -22.69 6.70 12.22
N PRO A 360 -23.80 7.33 11.78
CA PRO A 360 -24.85 6.61 11.05
C PRO A 360 -24.39 6.05 9.70
N ALA A 361 -23.49 6.72 9.00
CA ALA A 361 -22.92 6.23 7.73
C ALA A 361 -21.96 5.05 7.98
N ILE A 362 -21.19 5.10 9.05
CA ILE A 362 -20.29 4.02 9.47
C ILE A 362 -21.11 2.79 9.88
N ALA A 363 -22.16 2.97 10.69
CA ALA A 363 -23.04 1.90 11.16
C ALA A 363 -23.67 1.11 10.00
N ARG A 364 -24.06 1.78 8.91
CA ARG A 364 -24.55 1.12 7.68
C ARG A 364 -23.49 0.27 6.98
N ARG A 365 -22.23 0.70 6.99
CA ARG A 365 -21.10 -0.04 6.37
C ARG A 365 -20.65 -1.27 7.15
N VAL A 366 -20.95 -1.34 8.44
CA VAL A 366 -20.60 -2.46 9.33
C VAL A 366 -21.83 -3.25 9.77
N ALA A 367 -22.99 -2.99 9.15
CA ALA A 367 -24.23 -3.69 9.45
C ALA A 367 -24.13 -5.17 9.04
N PRO A 368 -24.79 -6.08 9.78
CA PRO A 368 -24.90 -7.49 9.37
C PRO A 368 -25.41 -7.59 7.93
N GLY A 369 -24.73 -8.38 7.09
CA GLY A 369 -25.09 -8.55 5.67
C GLY A 369 -24.43 -7.55 4.71
N SER A 370 -23.66 -6.57 5.20
CA SER A 370 -22.83 -5.73 4.32
C SER A 370 -21.65 -6.54 3.73
N GLU A 371 -21.24 -6.18 2.51
CA GLU A 371 -20.15 -6.85 1.78
C GLU A 371 -18.84 -6.90 2.60
N ARG A 372 -18.54 -5.86 3.38
CA ARG A 372 -17.39 -5.82 4.29
C ARG A 372 -17.43 -6.91 5.38
N ILE A 373 -18.64 -7.32 5.78
CA ILE A 373 -18.88 -8.25 6.88
C ILE A 373 -19.04 -9.68 6.37
N THR A 374 -19.76 -9.87 5.27
CA THR A 374 -20.00 -11.18 4.66
C THR A 374 -18.86 -11.65 3.78
N GLY A 375 -18.08 -10.72 3.23
CA GLY A 375 -17.16 -10.96 2.12
C GLY A 375 -17.91 -11.24 0.82
N THR A 376 -17.17 -11.23 -0.29
CA THR A 376 -17.66 -11.59 -1.63
C THR A 376 -17.57 -13.08 -1.93
N GLU A 377 -16.83 -13.85 -1.11
CA GLU A 377 -16.59 -15.28 -1.27
C GLU A 377 -17.40 -16.12 -0.24
N PRO A 378 -17.95 -17.28 -0.64
CA PRO A 378 -18.54 -18.22 0.32
C PRO A 378 -17.52 -18.68 1.37
N GLY A 379 -17.97 -18.78 2.62
CA GLY A 379 -17.18 -19.38 3.70
C GLY A 379 -16.22 -18.45 4.44
N VAL A 380 -16.25 -17.14 4.16
CA VAL A 380 -15.51 -16.13 4.96
C VAL A 380 -15.93 -16.24 6.44
N PRO A 381 -14.99 -16.57 7.36
CA PRO A 381 -15.35 -16.81 8.76
C PRO A 381 -15.80 -15.53 9.47
N PRO A 382 -16.96 -15.52 10.16
CA PRO A 382 -17.44 -14.34 10.88
C PRO A 382 -16.55 -13.94 12.06
N GLU A 383 -15.67 -14.84 12.52
CA GLU A 383 -14.61 -14.60 13.50
C GLU A 383 -13.71 -13.44 13.08
N LEU A 384 -13.42 -13.29 11.79
CA LEU A 384 -12.58 -12.22 11.25
C LEU A 384 -13.18 -10.85 11.59
N THR A 385 -14.43 -10.63 11.22
CA THR A 385 -15.16 -9.39 11.56
C THR A 385 -15.22 -9.17 13.07
N ARG A 386 -15.52 -10.20 13.86
CA ARG A 386 -15.55 -10.06 15.33
C ARG A 386 -14.19 -9.66 15.88
N ASN A 387 -13.10 -10.16 15.28
CA ASN A 387 -11.75 -9.84 15.72
C ASN A 387 -11.34 -8.41 15.36
N GLU A 388 -11.73 -7.92 14.17
CA GLU A 388 -11.56 -6.53 13.76
C GLU A 388 -12.28 -5.57 14.71
N VAL A 389 -13.54 -5.87 15.04
CA VAL A 389 -14.33 -5.08 16.00
C VAL A 389 -13.69 -5.09 17.39
N ARG A 390 -13.18 -6.24 17.85
CA ARG A 390 -12.43 -6.33 19.12
C ARG A 390 -11.19 -5.45 19.12
N GLY A 391 -10.43 -5.45 18.01
CA GLY A 391 -9.29 -4.57 17.82
C GLY A 391 -9.71 -3.10 17.89
N PHE A 392 -10.75 -2.73 17.13
CA PHE A 392 -11.30 -1.38 17.09
C PHE A 392 -11.73 -0.85 18.46
N LEU A 393 -12.42 -1.67 19.27
CA LEU A 393 -12.84 -1.28 20.62
C LEU A 393 -11.66 -1.09 21.58
N ARG A 394 -10.53 -1.78 21.36
CA ARG A 394 -9.33 -1.67 22.20
C ARG A 394 -8.38 -0.57 21.74
N GLY A 395 -8.39 -0.21 20.46
CA GLY A 395 -7.47 0.75 19.84
C GLY A 395 -7.22 2.04 20.63
N PRO A 396 -8.24 2.73 21.18
CA PRO A 396 -8.02 3.96 21.93
C PRO A 396 -7.14 3.75 23.17
N TRP A 397 -7.37 2.67 23.90
CA TRP A 397 -6.58 2.33 25.10
C TRP A 397 -5.17 1.90 24.73
N LEU A 398 -5.01 1.13 23.64
CA LEU A 398 -3.71 0.71 23.13
C LEU A 398 -2.86 1.93 22.73
N PHE A 399 -3.46 2.92 22.06
CA PHE A 399 -2.77 4.17 21.71
C PHE A 399 -2.32 4.97 22.93
N LEU A 400 -3.19 5.09 23.95
CA LEU A 400 -2.83 5.77 25.20
C LEU A 400 -1.76 5.02 25.98
N ALA A 401 -1.80 3.68 25.99
CA ALA A 401 -0.79 2.83 26.61
C ALA A 401 0.58 3.02 25.95
N GLU A 402 0.65 3.03 24.62
CA GLU A 402 1.88 3.35 23.87
C GLU A 402 2.42 4.73 24.21
N ALA A 403 1.55 5.74 24.27
CA ALA A 403 1.95 7.10 24.64
C ALA A 403 2.55 7.15 26.07
N LEU A 404 1.99 6.40 27.02
CA LEU A 404 2.50 6.30 28.38
C LEU A 404 3.83 5.53 28.46
N GLN A 405 3.94 4.42 27.73
CA GLN A 405 5.17 3.62 27.66
C GLN A 405 6.33 4.44 27.12
N GLN A 406 6.14 5.15 26.01
CA GLN A 406 7.18 5.99 25.41
C GLN A 406 7.58 7.16 26.31
N ARG A 407 6.65 7.74 27.08
CA ARG A 407 6.99 8.75 28.10
C ARG A 407 7.84 8.20 29.23
N ARG A 408 7.65 6.94 29.61
CA ARG A 408 8.47 6.28 30.64
C ARG A 408 9.87 5.98 30.15
N LEU A 409 10.04 5.58 28.90
CA LEU A 409 11.35 5.29 28.29
C LEU A 409 12.21 6.55 28.04
N ARG A 410 11.59 7.75 28.01
CA ARG A 410 12.28 9.04 27.84
C ARG A 410 12.69 9.70 29.17
N ARG A 411 12.25 9.17 30.30
CA ARG A 411 12.63 9.62 31.65
C ARG A 411 13.70 8.68 32.18
#